data_AF-A0A534GX34-F1
#
_entry.id   AF-A0A534GX34-F1
#
_cell.length_a   1.000
_cell.length_b   1.000
_cell.length_c   1.000
_cell.angle_alpha   90.00
_cell.angle_beta   90.00
_cell.angle_gamma   90.00
#
_symmetry.space_group_name_H-M   'P 1'
#
loop_
_entity.id
_entity.type
_entity.pdbx_description
1 polymer ?
#
loop_
_entity_poly.entity_id
_entity_poly.type
_entity_poly.pdbx_seq_one_letter_code
_entity_poly.pdbx_strand_id
1 'polypeptide(L)'
;LALLPIGAYEPRWFMAPQHMNPEEAVRAHLDLEARVSVGTHFGCFQLTDEGIDDPVIELAAARERHGVPPQGFQVLETGETRHFRLRAELLPEGAQCRRAASGRRIEVKIEER
;
A
#
# COMPACT_ATOMS: atom_id res chain seq x y z
N LEU A 1 -7.00 3.47 1.93
CA LEU A 1 -5.87 2.53 1.79
C LEU A 1 -5.73 2.25 0.31
N ALA A 2 -4.53 2.37 -0.24
CA ALA A 2 -4.25 1.98 -1.62
C ALA A 2 -3.21 0.86 -1.66
N LEU A 3 -3.37 -0.07 -2.60
CA LEU A 3 -2.36 -1.08 -2.90
C LEU A 3 -1.76 -0.68 -4.24
N LEU A 4 -0.47 -0.36 -4.27
CA LEU A 4 0.18 0.20 -5.45
C LEU A 4 1.38 -0.68 -5.85
N PRO A 5 1.46 -1.15 -7.11
CA PRO A 5 2.60 -1.91 -7.57
C PRO A 5 3.86 -1.02 -7.61
N ILE A 6 5.00 -1.59 -7.24
CA ILE A 6 6.29 -0.89 -7.24
C ILE A 6 7.39 -1.65 -8.01
N GLY A 7 7.12 -2.84 -8.53
CA GLY A 7 8.07 -3.66 -9.29
C GLY A 7 7.55 -4.01 -10.69
N ALA A 8 8.36 -4.74 -11.45
CA ALA A 8 8.22 -5.03 -12.88
C ALA A 8 8.29 -3.79 -13.77
N TYR A 9 9.25 -2.89 -13.52
CA TYR A 9 9.26 -1.56 -14.14
C TYR A 9 10.41 -1.29 -15.11
N GLU A 10 11.48 -2.09 -15.16
CA GLU A 10 12.56 -1.92 -16.15
C GLU A 10 12.48 -2.93 -17.31
N PRO A 11 12.94 -2.56 -18.52
CA PRO A 11 13.47 -1.26 -18.89
C PRO A 11 12.34 -0.23 -19.13
N ARG A 12 12.51 1.02 -18.67
CA ARG A 12 11.44 2.05 -18.75
C ARG A 12 10.87 2.27 -20.15
N TRP A 13 11.69 2.21 -21.20
CA TRP A 13 11.23 2.44 -22.57
C TRP A 13 10.16 1.42 -23.03
N PHE A 14 10.16 0.22 -22.44
CA PHE A 14 9.22 -0.85 -22.76
C PHE A 14 8.10 -0.96 -21.71
N MET A 15 8.47 -0.91 -20.42
CA MET A 15 7.54 -1.21 -19.32
C MET A 15 6.68 -0.02 -18.89
N ALA A 16 7.12 1.24 -19.10
CA ALA A 16 6.43 2.43 -18.59
C ALA A 16 4.94 2.56 -18.97
N PRO A 17 4.47 2.16 -20.17
CA PRO A 17 3.04 2.25 -20.50
C PRO A 17 2.14 1.30 -19.69
N GLN A 18 2.72 0.30 -19.02
CA GLN A 18 1.98 -0.79 -18.38
C GLN A 18 2.27 -0.90 -16.87
N HIS A 19 3.47 -0.49 -16.44
CA HIS A 19 3.95 -0.68 -15.07
C HIS A 19 4.49 0.62 -14.46
N MET A 20 3.95 0.92 -13.28
CA MET A 20 4.47 1.99 -12.44
C MET A 20 5.82 1.58 -11.85
N ASN A 21 6.77 2.51 -11.87
CA ASN A 21 7.95 2.41 -11.00
C ASN A 21 7.64 2.99 -9.59
N PRO A 22 8.55 2.86 -8.62
CA PRO A 22 8.32 3.37 -7.26
C PRO A 22 8.05 4.87 -7.18
N GLU A 23 8.67 5.67 -8.06
CA GLU A 23 8.44 7.12 -8.15
C GLU A 23 7.00 7.45 -8.60
N GLU A 24 6.50 6.75 -9.62
CA GLU A 24 5.13 6.85 -10.10
C GLU A 24 4.13 6.37 -9.05
N ALA A 25 4.45 5.31 -8.33
CA ALA A 25 3.61 4.83 -7.25
C ALA A 25 3.48 5.86 -6.12
N VAL A 26 4.56 6.56 -5.75
CA VAL A 26 4.51 7.63 -4.72
C VAL A 26 3.67 8.82 -5.22
N ARG A 27 3.78 9.20 -6.49
CA ARG A 27 2.90 10.22 -7.07
C ARG A 27 1.44 9.79 -7.06
N ALA A 28 1.15 8.56 -7.46
CA ALA A 28 -0.21 8.00 -7.41
C ALA A 28 -0.77 7.97 -5.97
N HIS A 29 0.07 7.68 -4.96
CA HIS A 29 -0.33 7.77 -3.55
C HIS A 29 -0.83 9.17 -3.18
N LEU A 30 -0.13 10.22 -3.64
CA LEU A 30 -0.51 11.61 -3.42
C LEU A 30 -1.77 12.00 -4.21
N ASP A 31 -1.84 11.62 -5.50
CA ASP A 31 -2.97 11.92 -6.39
C ASP A 31 -4.28 11.28 -5.89
N LEU A 32 -4.19 10.10 -5.29
CA LEU A 32 -5.32 9.40 -4.67
C LEU A 32 -5.71 9.96 -3.29
N GLU A 33 -4.95 10.94 -2.77
CA GLU A 33 -5.05 11.42 -1.39
C GLU A 33 -5.05 10.27 -0.36
N ALA A 34 -4.30 9.21 -0.68
CA ALA A 34 -4.29 8.01 0.14
C ALA A 34 -3.56 8.31 1.45
N ARG A 35 -4.24 8.15 2.60
CA ARG A 35 -3.57 8.29 3.90
C ARG A 35 -2.48 7.24 4.12
N VAL A 36 -2.71 6.04 3.60
CA VAL A 36 -1.77 4.91 3.66
C VAL A 36 -1.82 4.15 2.34
N SER A 37 -0.64 3.84 1.80
CA SER A 37 -0.43 2.89 0.71
C SER A 37 0.41 1.70 1.17
N VAL A 38 0.22 0.55 0.52
CA VAL A 38 1.09 -0.63 0.65
C VAL A 38 1.63 -1.00 -0.73
N GLY A 39 2.95 -1.16 -0.81
CA GLY A 39 3.66 -1.59 -2.01
C GLY A 39 3.36 -3.05 -2.33
N THR A 40 3.10 -3.35 -3.60
CA THR A 40 2.85 -4.70 -4.10
C THR A 40 3.71 -4.98 -5.33
N HIS A 41 3.64 -6.21 -5.85
CA HIS A 41 4.27 -6.58 -7.13
C HIS A 41 5.80 -6.43 -7.17
N PHE A 42 6.48 -6.80 -6.07
CA PHE A 42 7.94 -6.81 -5.97
C PHE A 42 8.40 -8.03 -5.14
N GLY A 43 9.69 -8.37 -5.19
CA GLY A 43 10.34 -9.33 -4.27
C GLY A 43 9.96 -10.80 -4.41
N CYS A 44 9.01 -11.15 -5.29
CA CYS A 44 8.53 -12.53 -5.47
C CYS A 44 9.09 -13.22 -6.71
N PHE A 45 9.03 -12.54 -7.87
CA PHE A 45 9.52 -13.05 -9.15
C PHE A 45 10.37 -12.01 -9.85
N GLN A 46 11.48 -12.45 -10.45
CA GLN A 46 12.31 -11.62 -11.32
C GLN A 46 11.69 -11.58 -12.73
N LEU A 47 10.82 -10.61 -12.98
CA LEU A 47 10.06 -10.51 -14.24
C LEU A 47 10.72 -9.62 -15.30
N THR A 48 11.67 -8.80 -14.87
CA THR A 48 12.17 -7.62 -15.59
C THR A 48 13.62 -7.31 -15.19
N ASP A 49 14.16 -6.21 -15.68
CA ASP A 49 15.59 -5.90 -15.62
C ASP A 49 16.04 -5.22 -14.30
N GLU A 50 15.13 -4.69 -13.48
CA GLU A 50 15.51 -4.11 -12.18
C GLU A 50 15.94 -5.19 -11.18
N GLY A 51 16.81 -4.88 -10.22
CA GLY A 51 17.17 -5.80 -9.15
C GLY A 51 15.96 -6.17 -8.28
N ILE A 52 15.94 -7.41 -7.77
CA ILE A 52 14.80 -7.93 -6.99
C ILE A 52 14.43 -7.06 -5.76
N ASP A 53 15.44 -6.40 -5.17
CA ASP A 53 15.31 -5.53 -3.99
C ASP A 53 15.26 -4.03 -4.35
N ASP A 54 15.58 -3.66 -5.58
CA ASP A 54 15.59 -2.27 -6.06
C ASP A 54 14.24 -1.55 -5.85
N PRO A 55 13.07 -2.19 -6.09
CA PRO A 55 11.78 -1.57 -5.83
C PRO A 55 11.63 -0.96 -4.42
N VAL A 56 12.13 -1.65 -3.39
CA VAL A 56 12.01 -1.20 -1.99
C VAL A 56 12.97 -0.04 -1.70
N ILE A 57 14.19 -0.12 -2.25
CA ILE A 57 15.22 0.91 -2.12
C ILE A 57 14.77 2.19 -2.81
N GLU A 58 14.31 2.09 -4.05
CA GLU A 58 13.84 3.21 -4.83
C GLU A 58 12.56 3.81 -4.26
N LEU A 59 11.65 3.01 -3.70
CA LEU A 59 10.48 3.52 -2.98
C LEU A 59 10.89 4.37 -1.78
N ALA A 60 11.91 3.95 -1.03
CA ALA A 60 12.41 4.74 0.09
C ALA A 60 12.92 6.11 -0.37
N ALA A 61 13.70 6.14 -1.45
CA ALA A 61 14.19 7.39 -2.03
C ALA A 61 13.05 8.27 -2.60
N ALA A 62 12.06 7.67 -3.27
CA ALA A 62 10.90 8.39 -3.80
C ALA A 62 10.06 9.02 -2.68
N ARG A 63 9.81 8.27 -1.60
CA ARG A 63 9.11 8.79 -0.41
C ARG A 63 9.80 10.03 0.16
N GLU A 64 11.12 9.98 0.30
CA GLU A 64 11.91 11.11 0.79
C GLU A 64 11.79 12.34 -0.13
N ARG A 65 11.93 12.16 -1.44
CA ARG A 65 11.78 13.24 -2.44
C ARG A 65 10.42 13.94 -2.36
N HIS A 66 9.35 13.19 -2.11
CA HIS A 66 7.97 13.69 -2.07
C HIS A 66 7.46 14.02 -0.66
N GLY A 67 8.30 13.90 0.37
CA GLY A 67 7.90 14.16 1.76
C GLY A 67 6.85 13.18 2.31
N VAL A 68 6.76 11.98 1.75
CA VAL A 68 5.85 10.94 2.23
C VAL A 68 6.53 10.16 3.36
N PRO A 69 5.97 10.14 4.59
CA PRO A 69 6.58 9.42 5.69
C PRO A 69 6.54 7.90 5.44
N PRO A 70 7.45 7.10 6.03
CA PRO A 70 7.45 5.64 5.86
C PRO A 70 6.14 4.96 6.24
N GLN A 71 5.38 5.53 7.20
CA GLN A 71 4.07 5.01 7.59
C GLN A 71 2.96 5.35 6.58
N GLY A 72 3.17 6.37 5.73
CA GLY A 72 2.25 6.78 4.67
C GLY A 72 2.30 5.87 3.46
N PHE A 73 3.46 5.30 3.13
CA PHE A 73 3.58 4.29 2.09
C PHE A 73 4.51 3.17 2.57
N GLN A 74 3.93 2.03 2.92
CA GLN A 74 4.60 0.93 3.58
C GLN A 74 4.90 -0.22 2.60
N VAL A 75 5.86 -1.05 2.96
CA VAL A 75 6.12 -2.36 2.35
C VAL A 75 5.99 -3.40 3.46
N LEU A 76 5.46 -4.57 3.13
CA LEU A 76 5.26 -5.67 4.06
C LEU A 76 6.14 -6.85 3.67
N GLU A 77 6.59 -7.60 4.67
CA GLU A 77 7.27 -8.88 4.44
C GLU A 77 6.29 -9.94 3.92
N THR A 78 6.82 -10.97 3.25
CA THR A 78 5.99 -12.09 2.77
C THR A 78 5.30 -12.77 3.95
N GLY A 79 3.96 -12.76 3.94
CA GLY A 79 3.13 -13.34 5.00
C GLY A 79 2.90 -12.42 6.20
N GLU A 80 3.43 -11.19 6.21
CA GLU A 80 3.13 -10.21 7.25
C GLU A 80 1.66 -9.77 7.19
N THR A 81 1.04 -9.61 8.36
CA THR A 81 -0.30 -9.04 8.51
C THR A 81 -0.23 -7.65 9.14
N ARG A 82 -0.85 -6.65 8.50
CA ARG A 82 -1.06 -5.30 9.03
C ARG A 82 -2.54 -4.98 9.14
N HIS A 83 -2.93 -4.44 10.29
CA HIS A 83 -4.29 -3.96 10.53
C HIS A 83 -4.37 -2.45 10.30
N PHE A 84 -5.20 -2.03 9.35
CA PHE A 84 -5.53 -0.63 9.14
C PHE A 84 -6.91 -0.33 9.73
N ARG A 85 -7.01 0.75 10.51
CA ARG A 85 -8.28 1.18 11.08
C ARG A 85 -9.06 1.97 10.03
N LEU A 86 -10.31 1.55 9.77
CA LEU A 86 -11.25 2.34 8.98
C LEU A 86 -11.61 3.63 9.74
N ARG A 87 -11.83 4.73 9.00
CA ARG A 87 -12.39 5.93 9.61
C ARG A 87 -13.83 5.65 10.05
N ALA A 88 -14.24 6.27 11.15
CA ALA A 88 -15.62 6.18 11.61
C ALA A 88 -16.60 6.74 10.57
N GLU A 89 -16.19 7.77 9.81
CA GLU A 89 -17.00 8.37 8.75
C GLU A 89 -17.26 7.44 7.55
N LEU A 90 -16.47 6.37 7.39
CA LEU A 90 -16.62 5.38 6.32
C LEU A 90 -17.38 4.13 6.79
N LEU A 91 -17.80 4.08 8.06
CA LEU A 91 -18.61 3.00 8.58
C LEU A 91 -20.08 3.22 8.17
N PRO A 92 -20.81 2.18 7.75
CA PRO A 92 -22.26 2.26 7.54
C PRO A 92 -22.96 2.80 8.78
N GLU A 93 -24.05 3.57 8.62
CA GLU A 93 -24.86 4.01 9.76
C GLU A 93 -25.27 2.80 10.62
N GLY A 94 -24.97 2.85 11.92
CA GLY A 94 -25.23 1.75 12.86
C GLY A 94 -24.08 0.75 13.04
N ALA A 95 -23.04 0.79 12.22
CA ALA A 95 -21.88 -0.10 12.38
C ALA A 95 -21.00 0.34 13.56
N GLN A 96 -21.05 -0.42 14.66
CA GLN A 96 -20.16 -0.22 15.80
C GLN A 96 -18.89 -1.08 15.67
N CYS A 97 -17.73 -0.44 15.57
CA CYS A 97 -16.44 -1.13 15.68
C CYS A 97 -16.14 -1.43 17.16
N ARG A 98 -16.57 -2.60 17.67
CA ARG A 98 -16.20 -3.04 19.02
C ARG A 98 -14.82 -3.71 18.99
N ARG A 99 -13.91 -3.28 19.87
CA ARG A 99 -12.70 -4.06 20.15
C ARG A 99 -13.15 -5.37 20.80
N ALA A 100 -12.83 -6.51 20.21
CA ALA A 100 -12.87 -7.76 20.97
C ALA A 100 -11.96 -7.61 22.19
N ALA A 101 -12.39 -8.08 23.37
CA ALA A 101 -11.63 -8.00 24.62
C ALA A 101 -10.22 -8.62 24.52
N SER A 102 -9.97 -9.46 23.51
CA SER A 102 -8.68 -10.10 23.21
C SER A 102 -7.77 -9.31 22.26
N GLY A 103 -8.21 -8.16 21.74
CA GLY A 103 -7.41 -7.29 20.85
C GLY A 103 -7.14 -7.83 19.44
N ARG A 104 -7.60 -9.03 19.08
CA ARG A 104 -7.21 -9.74 17.84
C ARG A 104 -8.27 -9.75 16.74
N ARG A 105 -9.47 -9.23 16.97
CA ARG A 105 -10.55 -9.26 15.97
C ARG A 105 -11.42 -8.00 16.06
N ILE A 106 -11.68 -7.39 14.92
CA ILE A 106 -12.72 -6.37 14.75
C ILE A 106 -13.95 -7.12 14.25
N GLU A 107 -14.98 -7.25 15.08
CA GLU A 107 -16.28 -7.73 14.65
C GLU A 107 -17.12 -6.52 14.23
N VAL A 108 -17.52 -6.49 12.96
CA VAL A 108 -18.48 -5.53 12.45
C VAL A 108 -19.84 -6.20 12.48
N LYS A 109 -20.69 -5.80 13.42
CA LYS A 109 -22.08 -6.24 13.49
C LYS A 109 -22.91 -5.22 12.72
N ILE A 110 -23.51 -5.64 11.61
CA ILE A 110 -24.50 -4.84 10.87
C ILE A 110 -25.86 -5.28 11.42
N GLU A 111 -26.55 -4.38 12.12
CA GLU A 111 -27.95 -4.60 12.50
C GLU A 111 -28.83 -4.06 11.37
N GLU A 112 -29.42 -4.96 10.59
CA GLU A 112 -30.47 -4.61 9.64
C GLU A 112 -31.76 -4.26 10.42
N ARG A 113 -32.45 -3.20 9.99
CA ARG A 113 -33.82 -2.89 10.45
C ARG A 113 -34.83 -3.70 9.65
#